data_AF-A0A935X338-F1
#
_entry.id   AF-A0A935X338-F1
#
_cell.length_a   1.000
_cell.length_b   1.000
_cell.length_c   1.000
_cell.angle_alpha   90.00
_cell.angle_beta   90.00
_cell.angle_gamma   90.00
#
_symmetry.space_group_name_H-M   'P 1'
#
loop_
_entity.id
_entity.type
_entity.pdbx_description
1 polymer ?
#
loop_
_entity_poly.entity_id
_entity_poly.type
_entity_poly.pdbx_seq_one_letter_code
_entity_poly.pdbx_strand_id
1 'polypeptide(L)'
;MATLLRDNFTDRRRRGRVVGTAAAGQPPRQGRDVERILSIDGGALRIQPPLREGWERTCLTYGPFPAKPGLTFAVFMLNGHNTSQSEVMSDSLRTRLERWARGSGVDPAGWAARLAGDPWRTERPHSLCHATA
;
A
#
# COMPACT_ATOMS: atom_id res chain seq x y z
N MET A 1 16.11 -7.81 21.57
CA MET A 1 16.34 -7.33 20.20
C MET A 1 15.87 -5.89 20.11
N ALA A 2 16.63 -4.99 19.49
CA ALA A 2 16.24 -3.59 19.35
C ALA A 2 15.29 -3.44 18.16
N THR A 3 14.06 -2.98 18.40
CA THR A 3 13.12 -2.60 17.35
C THR A 3 13.52 -1.22 16.83
N LEU A 4 13.98 -1.16 15.58
CA LEU A 4 14.42 0.10 14.95
C LEU A 4 13.25 1.06 14.70
N LEU A 5 12.06 0.53 14.44
CA LEU A 5 10.86 1.30 14.18
C LEU A 5 9.60 0.48 14.49
N ARG A 6 8.61 1.11 15.11
CA ARG A 6 7.27 0.55 15.30
C ARG A 6 6.23 1.64 15.13
N ASP A 7 5.42 1.54 14.08
CA ASP A 7 4.22 2.36 13.91
C ASP A 7 3.01 1.61 14.47
N ASN A 8 2.28 2.25 15.38
CA ASN A 8 1.10 1.69 16.04
C ASN A 8 -0.22 2.26 15.48
N PHE A 9 -0.16 3.15 14.49
CA PHE A 9 -1.32 3.73 13.81
C PHE A 9 -2.39 4.31 14.76
N THR A 10 -1.93 4.90 15.88
CA THR A 10 -2.82 5.50 16.89
C THR A 10 -3.44 6.83 16.44
N ASP A 11 -2.83 7.51 15.46
CA ASP A 11 -3.35 8.75 14.89
C ASP A 11 -4.28 8.47 13.72
N ARG A 12 -5.58 8.70 13.91
CA ARG A 12 -6.59 8.53 12.86
C ARG A 12 -6.28 9.44 11.66
N ARG A 13 -6.22 8.86 10.46
CA ARG A 13 -5.99 9.59 9.20
C ARG A 13 -7.04 9.24 8.17
N ARG A 14 -7.63 10.28 7.58
CA ARG A 14 -8.56 10.15 6.46
C ARG A 14 -7.86 9.54 5.24
N ARG A 15 -8.67 8.97 4.35
CA ARG A 15 -8.21 8.43 3.07
C ARG A 15 -7.34 9.42 2.29
N GLY A 16 -6.20 8.96 1.79
CA GLY A 16 -5.24 9.79 1.04
C GLY A 16 -4.55 10.86 1.89
N ARG A 17 -4.48 10.69 3.21
CA ARG A 17 -3.81 11.59 4.16
C ARG A 17 -2.87 10.84 5.11
N VAL A 18 -2.43 9.65 4.72
CA VAL A 18 -1.48 8.85 5.52
C VAL A 18 -0.04 9.20 5.17
N VAL A 19 0.30 9.23 3.88
CA VAL A 19 1.65 9.60 3.41
C VAL A 19 1.95 11.06 3.77
N GLY A 20 3.17 11.31 4.26
CA GLY A 20 3.64 12.60 4.76
C GLY A 20 3.31 12.86 6.23
N THR A 21 2.58 11.98 6.91
CA THR A 21 2.26 12.14 8.33
C THR A 21 3.25 11.42 9.22
N ALA A 22 3.43 11.88 10.46
CA ALA A 22 4.19 11.18 11.48
C ALA A 22 3.28 10.87 12.68
N ALA A 23 3.40 9.66 13.23
CA ALA A 23 2.99 9.42 14.61
C ALA A 23 3.94 10.17 15.55
N ALA A 24 3.47 10.55 16.73
CA ALA A 24 4.28 11.30 17.69
C ALA A 24 5.63 10.60 17.97
N GLY A 25 6.74 11.30 17.70
CA GLY A 25 8.09 10.79 17.93
C GLY A 25 8.58 9.73 16.93
N GLN A 26 7.84 9.46 15.85
CA GLN A 26 8.25 8.53 14.79
C GLN A 26 8.67 9.28 13.52
N PRO A 27 9.54 8.68 12.67
CA PRO A 27 9.80 9.18 11.33
C PRO A 27 8.52 9.37 10.52
N PRO A 28 8.49 10.34 9.59
CA PRO A 28 7.35 10.52 8.71
C PRO A 28 7.12 9.27 7.86
N ARG A 29 5.85 8.92 7.70
CA ARG A 29 5.35 7.93 6.76
C ARG A 29 5.61 8.43 5.34
N GLN A 30 6.39 7.70 4.59
CA GLN A 30 6.70 7.99 3.19
C GLN A 30 5.99 6.97 2.29
N GLY A 31 6.24 7.06 0.99
CA GLY A 31 5.70 6.14 0.00
C GLY A 31 4.75 6.85 -0.97
N ARG A 32 3.80 6.09 -1.49
CA ARG A 32 2.94 6.51 -2.61
C ARG A 32 1.52 6.05 -2.36
N ASP A 33 0.55 6.89 -2.65
CA ASP A 33 -0.88 6.56 -2.57
C ASP A 33 -1.62 7.20 -3.74
N VAL A 34 -1.44 6.63 -4.94
CA VAL A 34 -1.94 7.21 -6.19
C VAL A 34 -3.46 7.37 -6.17
N GLU A 35 -4.16 6.36 -5.64
CA GLU A 35 -5.63 6.32 -5.63
C GLU A 35 -6.25 6.86 -4.34
N ARG A 36 -5.42 7.36 -3.41
CA ARG A 36 -5.85 7.90 -2.12
C ARG A 36 -6.62 6.86 -1.28
N ILE A 37 -6.16 5.62 -1.30
CA ILE A 37 -6.81 4.44 -0.69
C ILE A 37 -6.23 4.05 0.67
N LEU A 38 -5.13 4.68 1.12
CA LEU A 38 -4.58 4.48 2.46
C LEU A 38 -5.33 5.33 3.48
N SER A 39 -5.68 4.71 4.61
CA SER A 39 -6.28 5.38 5.77
C SER A 39 -5.79 4.74 7.06
N ILE A 40 -5.90 5.47 8.18
CA ILE A 40 -5.67 4.93 9.52
C ILE A 40 -6.97 5.08 10.29
N ASP A 41 -7.52 3.95 10.73
CA ASP A 41 -8.76 3.90 11.47
C ASP A 41 -8.80 2.69 12.40
N GLY A 42 -9.23 2.90 13.65
CA GLY A 42 -9.29 1.85 14.66
C GLY A 42 -7.93 1.29 15.10
N GLY A 43 -6.86 2.10 15.06
CA GLY A 43 -5.52 1.64 15.44
C GLY A 43 -4.83 0.78 14.37
N ALA A 44 -5.35 0.77 13.15
CA ALA A 44 -4.83 -0.05 12.06
C ALA A 44 -4.66 0.76 10.77
N LEU A 45 -3.64 0.39 9.99
CA LEU A 45 -3.51 0.80 8.60
C LEU A 45 -4.54 0.05 7.75
N ARG A 46 -5.36 0.79 7.02
CA ARG A 46 -6.36 0.24 6.11
C ARG A 46 -6.01 0.59 4.67
N ILE A 47 -6.08 -0.42 3.81
CA ILE A 47 -5.83 -0.30 2.37
C ILE A 47 -7.13 -0.70 1.67
N GLN A 48 -7.80 0.24 1.00
CA GLN A 48 -8.94 -0.11 0.16
C GLN A 48 -8.45 -0.87 -1.10
N PRO A 49 -9.27 -1.76 -1.69
CA PRO A 49 -8.94 -2.36 -2.98
C PRO A 49 -8.71 -1.26 -4.03
N PRO A 50 -7.59 -1.30 -4.79
CA PRO A 50 -7.37 -0.36 -5.87
C PRO A 50 -8.37 -0.61 -7.01
N LEU A 51 -8.77 0.46 -7.70
CA LEU A 51 -9.57 0.37 -8.92
C LEU A 51 -8.73 -0.04 -10.13
N ARG A 52 -7.45 0.35 -10.16
CA ARG A 52 -6.51 -0.04 -11.21
C ARG A 52 -5.42 -0.92 -10.64
N GLU A 53 -5.30 -2.11 -11.21
CA GLU A 53 -4.19 -3.02 -10.94
C GLU A 53 -2.83 -2.41 -11.31
N GLY A 54 -1.78 -2.86 -10.63
CA GLY A 54 -0.40 -2.50 -10.93
C GLY A 54 0.49 -2.41 -9.68
N TRP A 55 1.77 -2.71 -9.87
CA TRP A 55 2.79 -2.59 -8.85
C TRP A 55 3.11 -1.13 -8.51
N GLU A 56 3.61 -0.90 -7.29
CA GLU A 56 4.08 0.41 -6.81
C GLU A 56 3.05 1.56 -6.89
N ARG A 57 1.75 1.24 -6.92
CA ARG A 57 0.67 2.25 -6.94
C ARG A 57 0.33 2.76 -5.54
N THR A 58 0.43 1.87 -4.57
CA THR A 58 0.15 2.15 -3.17
C THR A 58 1.18 1.46 -2.30
N CYS A 59 1.98 2.23 -1.57
CA CYS A 59 2.99 1.76 -0.64
C CYS A 59 3.14 2.73 0.53
N LEU A 60 3.53 2.19 1.68
CA LEU A 60 3.90 2.95 2.86
C LEU A 60 5.32 2.54 3.24
N THR A 61 6.21 3.51 3.36
CA THR A 61 7.62 3.30 3.72
C THR A 61 8.00 4.20 4.89
N TYR A 62 9.13 3.90 5.53
CA TYR A 62 9.63 4.69 6.64
C TYR A 62 11.12 4.86 6.51
N GLY A 63 11.59 6.11 6.69
CA GLY A 63 13.00 6.46 6.79
C GLY A 63 13.91 5.96 5.66
N PRO A 64 15.15 6.44 5.63
CA PRO A 64 16.22 5.70 5.00
C PRO A 64 16.74 4.65 6.00
N PHE A 65 16.59 3.37 5.68
CA PHE A 65 17.27 2.31 6.42
C PHE A 65 18.57 1.94 5.68
N PRO A 66 19.75 2.08 6.31
CA PRO A 66 20.99 1.70 5.66
C PRO A 66 20.98 0.19 5.40
N ALA A 67 21.26 -0.21 4.16
CA ALA A 67 21.42 -1.61 3.81
C ALA A 67 22.63 -2.18 4.55
N LYS A 68 22.37 -2.99 5.57
CA LYS A 68 23.40 -3.68 6.35
C LYS A 68 23.12 -5.18 6.30
N PRO A 69 24.15 -6.02 6.05
CA PRO A 69 24.01 -7.47 6.18
C PRO A 69 23.42 -7.84 7.56
N GLY A 70 22.45 -8.74 7.57
CA GLY A 70 21.77 -9.17 8.80
C GLY A 70 20.50 -8.39 9.18
N LEU A 71 20.06 -7.42 8.36
CA LEU A 71 18.73 -6.82 8.51
C LEU A 71 17.67 -7.68 7.79
N THR A 72 16.60 -8.01 8.52
CA THR A 72 15.43 -8.71 7.97
C THR A 72 14.24 -7.76 7.94
N PHE A 73 13.64 -7.58 6.76
CA PHE A 73 12.32 -6.98 6.66
C PHE A 73 11.27 -8.08 6.79
N ALA A 74 10.44 -8.00 7.83
CA ALA A 74 9.35 -8.94 8.05
C ALA A 74 8.03 -8.16 8.09
N VAL A 75 7.05 -8.62 7.31
CA VAL A 75 5.68 -8.11 7.35
C VAL A 75 4.80 -9.21 7.87
N PHE A 76 4.12 -8.94 8.97
CA PHE A 76 3.02 -9.78 9.44
C PHE A 76 1.71 -9.07 9.11
N MET A 77 1.07 -9.50 8.03
CA MET A 77 -0.22 -8.97 7.60
C MET A 77 -1.32 -9.86 8.14
N LEU A 78 -2.01 -9.40 9.19
CA LEU A 78 -3.27 -10.00 9.59
C LEU A 78 -4.34 -9.52 8.63
N ASN A 79 -4.98 -10.44 7.93
CA ASN A 79 -6.16 -10.13 7.12
C ASN A 79 -7.22 -9.58 8.09
N GLY A 80 -7.50 -8.28 8.01
CA GLY A 80 -8.55 -7.66 8.82
C GLY A 80 -9.85 -8.39 8.55
N HIS A 81 -10.46 -8.92 9.62
CA HIS A 81 -11.74 -9.62 9.65
C HIS A 81 -12.65 -9.30 8.43
N ASN A 82 -12.57 -10.12 7.36
CA ASN A 82 -13.42 -9.99 6.16
C ASN A 82 -14.88 -10.40 6.42
N THR A 83 -15.18 -10.88 7.63
CA THR A 83 -16.50 -11.22 8.09
C THR A 83 -17.29 -9.94 8.39
N SER A 84 -18.06 -9.50 7.40
CA SER A 84 -19.36 -8.85 7.61
C SER A 84 -19.35 -7.62 8.53
N GLN A 85 -18.27 -6.85 8.57
CA GLN A 85 -18.27 -5.63 9.38
C GLN A 85 -19.16 -4.60 8.69
N SER A 86 -20.32 -4.32 9.30
CA SER A 86 -21.19 -3.18 9.04
C SER A 86 -20.52 -1.89 9.53
N GLU A 87 -19.34 -1.58 8.98
CA GLU A 87 -18.73 -0.27 9.18
C GLU A 87 -19.69 0.79 8.63
N VAL A 88 -19.93 1.87 9.38
CA VAL A 88 -20.69 3.02 8.89
C VAL A 88 -19.95 3.54 7.66
N MET A 89 -20.48 3.18 6.51
CA MET A 89 -19.77 3.35 5.26
C MET A 89 -19.82 4.83 4.90
N SER A 90 -18.77 5.55 5.29
CA SER A 90 -18.63 7.01 5.16
C SER A 90 -18.63 7.50 3.72
N ASP A 91 -18.44 6.59 2.77
CA ASP A 91 -18.45 6.92 1.34
C ASP A 91 -19.88 7.16 0.87
N SER A 92 -20.10 8.29 0.20
CA SER A 92 -21.40 8.63 -0.39
C SER A 92 -21.86 7.58 -1.41
N LEU A 93 -23.18 7.40 -1.57
CA LEU A 93 -23.74 6.49 -2.57
C LEU A 93 -23.22 6.80 -3.99
N ARG A 94 -23.06 8.09 -4.30
CA ARG A 94 -22.49 8.57 -5.57
C ARG A 94 -21.07 8.05 -5.78
N THR A 95 -20.20 8.17 -4.77
CA THR A 95 -18.81 7.68 -4.85
C THR A 95 -18.77 6.17 -5.10
N ARG A 96 -19.72 5.41 -4.55
CA ARG A 96 -19.81 3.96 -4.78
C ARG A 96 -20.27 3.63 -6.18
N LEU A 97 -21.34 4.26 -6.66
CA LEU A 97 -21.82 4.11 -8.03
C LEU A 97 -20.74 4.48 -9.04
N GLU A 98 -19.99 5.55 -8.80
CA GLU A 98 -18.85 5.95 -9.65
C GLU A 98 -17.69 4.93 -9.64
N ARG A 99 -17.47 4.20 -8.54
CA ARG A 99 -16.50 3.10 -8.49
C ARG A 99 -17.03 1.85 -9.21
N TRP A 100 -18.28 1.48 -8.96
CA TRP A 100 -18.90 0.33 -9.61
C TRP A 100 -19.01 0.50 -11.12
N ALA A 101 -19.39 1.70 -11.58
CA ALA A 101 -19.42 2.03 -13.00
C ALA A 101 -18.03 1.98 -13.66
N ARG A 102 -16.97 2.29 -12.91
CA ARG A 102 -15.57 2.12 -13.37
C ARG A 102 -15.13 0.65 -13.39
N GLY A 103 -15.81 -0.23 -12.66
CA GLY A 103 -15.44 -1.62 -12.49
C GLY A 103 -14.07 -1.81 -11.82
N SER A 104 -13.60 -3.05 -11.79
CA SER A 104 -12.22 -3.38 -11.40
C SER A 104 -11.19 -3.16 -12.52
N GLY A 105 -11.64 -2.77 -13.72
CA GLY A 105 -10.80 -2.67 -14.91
C GLY A 105 -10.17 -3.99 -15.35
N VAL A 106 -10.64 -5.14 -14.83
CA VAL A 106 -10.15 -6.47 -15.21
C VAL A 106 -10.66 -6.75 -16.62
N ASP A 107 -9.81 -6.52 -17.61
CA ASP A 107 -10.04 -6.87 -19.00
C ASP A 107 -9.95 -8.42 -19.16
N PRO A 108 -11.04 -9.12 -19.50
CA PRO A 108 -11.01 -10.56 -19.73
C PRO A 108 -10.16 -10.97 -20.94
N ALA A 109 -9.78 -10.04 -21.82
CA ALA A 109 -8.90 -10.29 -22.97
C ALA A 109 -7.47 -9.78 -22.74
N GLY A 110 -7.31 -8.78 -21.86
CA GLY A 110 -6.04 -8.11 -21.56
C GLY A 110 -5.09 -8.93 -20.69
N TRP A 111 -5.59 -9.88 -19.88
CA TRP A 111 -4.71 -10.77 -19.09
C TRP A 111 -3.86 -11.68 -19.99
N ALA A 112 -4.40 -12.16 -21.11
CA ALA A 112 -3.67 -12.99 -22.07
C ALA A 112 -2.62 -12.18 -22.83
N ALA A 113 -2.94 -10.94 -23.22
CA ALA A 113 -2.00 -10.01 -23.84
C ALA A 113 -0.91 -9.54 -22.87
N ARG A 114 -1.23 -9.35 -21.57
CA ARG A 114 -0.26 -9.05 -20.52
C ARG A 114 0.67 -10.23 -20.26
N LEU A 115 0.18 -11.47 -20.24
CA LEU A 115 1.04 -12.65 -20.13
C LEU A 115 1.97 -12.84 -21.34
N ALA A 116 1.54 -12.42 -22.53
CA ALA A 116 2.31 -12.52 -23.77
C ALA A 116 3.33 -11.37 -23.95
N GLY A 117 3.08 -10.22 -23.34
CA GLY A 117 3.87 -9.00 -23.50
C GLY A 117 4.61 -8.52 -22.25
N ASP A 118 4.60 -9.29 -21.14
CA ASP A 118 5.21 -8.88 -19.87
C ASP A 118 6.76 -8.81 -19.99
N PRO A 119 7.38 -7.60 -20.00
CA PRO A 119 8.84 -7.50 -20.02
C PRO A 119 9.47 -7.97 -18.70
N TRP A 120 8.65 -8.26 -17.68
CA TRP A 120 9.10 -8.75 -16.37
C TRP A 120 9.28 -10.27 -16.30
N ARG A 121 9.03 -11.03 -17.39
CA ARG A 121 9.21 -12.50 -17.42
C ARG A 121 10.67 -12.94 -17.68
N THR A 122 11.54 -12.08 -18.20
CA THR A 122 12.97 -12.38 -18.19
C THR A 122 13.56 -11.89 -16.89
N GLU A 123 13.71 -12.82 -15.93
CA GLU A 123 14.71 -12.69 -14.89
C GLU A 123 16.04 -12.30 -15.55
N ARG A 124 16.46 -11.07 -15.33
CA ARG A 124 17.87 -10.76 -15.18
C ARG A 124 18.07 -10.41 -13.71
N PRO A 125 19.06 -11.01 -13.03
CA PRO A 125 19.43 -10.60 -11.70
C PRO A 125 20.05 -9.20 -11.81
N HIS A 126 19.22 -8.17 -11.77
CA HIS A 126 19.66 -6.79 -11.65
C HIS A 126 19.69 -6.50 -10.14
N SER A 127 20.83 -6.62 -9.49
CA SER A 127 21.91 -5.66 -9.59
C SER A 127 21.37 -4.22 -9.56
N LEU A 128 21.78 -3.50 -8.52
CA LEU A 128 21.89 -2.04 -8.44
C LEU A 128 20.69 -1.29 -7.85
N CYS A 129 20.47 -1.51 -6.55
CA CYS A 129 20.49 -0.36 -5.63
C CYS A 129 21.95 0.14 -5.54
N HIS A 130 22.45 0.87 -6.56
CA HIS A 130 23.66 1.66 -6.38
C HIS A 130 23.30 2.95 -5.67
N ALA A 131 23.56 2.98 -4.37
CA ALA A 131 23.86 4.23 -3.69
C ALA A 131 25.23 4.70 -4.22
N THR A 132 25.24 5.82 -4.94
CA THR A 132 26.48 6.60 -5.09
C THR A 132 26.86 7.17 -3.72
N ALA A 133 28.15 7.04 -3.43
CA ALA A 133 28.83 7.31 -2.18
C ALA A 133 28.66 8.74 -1.64
#